data_AF-A2GZV9-F1
#
_entry.id   AF-A2GZV9-F1
#
_cell.length_a   1.000
_cell.length_b   1.000
_cell.length_c   1.000
_cell.angle_alpha   90.00
_cell.angle_beta   90.00
_cell.angle_gamma   90.00
#
_symmetry.space_group_name_H-M   'P 1'
#
loop_
_entity.id
_entity.type
_entity.pdbx_description
1 polymer ?
#
loop_
_entity_poly.entity_id
_entity_poly.type
_entity_poly.pdbx_seq_one_letter_code
_entity_poly.pdbx_strand_id
1 'polypeptide(L)'
;MQLPLFIKVLPLLIKMLPLFIKMLPLFIKMLSLFNKVIPLFFKVLPLFIKMLPHSIMQLPLLIKMLPLLIKMLPLLIKVLPLFIKMLPLFNKVLPIFIMQLPHYIMQLPL
;
A
#
# COMPACT_ATOMS: atom_id res chain seq x y z
N MET A 1 -2.77 9.45 -35.89
CA MET A 1 -1.32 9.47 -35.58
C MET A 1 -0.98 8.99 -34.15
N GLN A 2 -1.71 8.01 -33.58
CA GLN A 2 -1.46 7.54 -32.19
C GLN A 2 -0.94 6.09 -32.12
N LEU A 3 -1.15 5.31 -33.18
CA LEU A 3 -0.69 3.93 -33.34
C LEU A 3 0.80 3.68 -32.96
N PRO A 4 1.78 4.52 -33.38
CA PRO A 4 3.19 4.20 -33.13
C PRO A 4 3.60 4.30 -31.65
N LEU A 5 2.91 5.12 -30.85
CA LEU A 5 3.19 5.26 -29.43
C LEU A 5 2.56 4.11 -28.64
N PHE A 6 1.37 3.63 -29.06
CA PHE A 6 0.69 2.51 -28.43
C PHE A 6 1.39 1.16 -28.64
N ILE A 7 1.94 0.90 -29.83
CA ILE A 7 2.72 -0.34 -30.10
C ILE A 7 3.92 -0.44 -29.15
N LYS A 8 4.56 0.70 -28.82
CA LYS A 8 5.67 0.73 -27.85
C LYS A 8 5.23 0.48 -26.40
N VAL A 9 4.02 0.87 -26.03
CA VAL A 9 3.53 0.82 -24.64
C VAL A 9 2.80 -0.49 -24.33
N LEU A 10 2.21 -1.15 -25.32
CA LEU A 10 1.52 -2.45 -25.19
C LEU A 10 2.33 -3.55 -24.48
N PRO A 11 3.61 -3.83 -24.82
CA PRO A 11 4.40 -4.85 -24.12
C PRO A 11 4.69 -4.48 -22.65
N LEU A 12 4.84 -3.19 -22.34
CA LEU A 12 4.99 -2.71 -20.96
C LEU A 12 3.70 -2.98 -20.17
N LEU A 13 2.55 -2.69 -20.78
CA LEU A 13 1.24 -2.85 -20.19
C LEU A 13 0.90 -4.33 -19.91
N ILE A 14 1.17 -5.23 -20.86
CA ILE A 14 1.02 -6.70 -20.68
C ILE A 14 1.89 -7.18 -19.51
N LYS A 15 3.11 -6.66 -19.39
CA LYS A 15 4.02 -6.99 -18.28
C LYS A 15 3.54 -6.46 -16.93
N MET A 16 2.89 -5.30 -16.89
CA MET A 16 2.41 -4.69 -15.64
C MET A 16 1.09 -5.28 -15.15
N LEU A 17 0.20 -5.77 -16.02
CA LEU A 17 -1.09 -6.34 -15.65
C LEU A 17 -1.02 -7.44 -14.57
N PRO A 18 -0.20 -8.50 -14.71
CA PRO A 18 -0.12 -9.53 -13.67
C PRO A 18 0.43 -8.99 -12.35
N LEU A 19 1.30 -7.98 -12.40
CA LEU A 19 1.84 -7.32 -11.22
C LEU A 19 0.77 -6.50 -10.50
N PHE A 20 -0.09 -5.81 -11.26
CA PHE A 20 -1.27 -5.10 -10.75
C PHE A 20 -2.25 -6.04 -10.05
N ILE A 21 -2.61 -7.16 -10.70
CA ILE A 21 -3.51 -8.17 -10.14
C ILE A 21 -2.95 -8.77 -8.85
N LYS A 22 -1.63 -9.03 -8.81
CA LYS A 22 -0.95 -9.56 -7.62
C LYS A 22 -0.85 -8.54 -6.48
N MET A 23 -0.66 -7.25 -6.80
CA MET A 23 -0.56 -6.20 -5.79
C MET A 23 -1.89 -5.81 -5.15
N LEU A 24 -3.00 -5.88 -5.88
CA LEU A 24 -4.33 -5.51 -5.37
C LEU A 24 -4.71 -6.21 -4.04
N PRO A 25 -4.64 -7.55 -3.92
CA PRO A 25 -4.96 -8.23 -2.66
C PRO A 25 -3.96 -7.91 -1.54
N LEU A 26 -2.68 -7.74 -1.86
CA LEU A 26 -1.65 -7.29 -0.90
C LEU A 26 -1.99 -5.91 -0.34
N PHE A 27 -2.47 -5.01 -1.20
CA PHE A 27 -2.84 -3.66 -0.85
C PHE A 27 -4.05 -3.63 0.11
N ILE A 28 -5.08 -4.43 -0.20
CA ILE A 28 -6.26 -4.60 0.66
C ILE A 28 -5.85 -5.18 2.03
N LYS A 29 -4.98 -6.19 2.04
CA LYS A 29 -4.46 -6.78 3.28
C LYS A 29 -3.67 -5.76 4.12
N MET A 30 -2.86 -4.93 3.47
CA MET A 30 -2.09 -3.88 4.15
C MET A 30 -3.01 -2.80 4.75
N LEU A 31 -4.06 -2.39 4.02
CA LEU A 31 -5.07 -1.46 4.52
C LEU A 31 -5.77 -2.01 5.77
N SER A 32 -6.16 -3.29 5.73
CA SER A 32 -6.74 -3.97 6.89
C SER A 32 -5.79 -4.02 8.08
N LEU A 33 -4.49 -4.27 7.86
CA LEU A 33 -3.48 -4.23 8.89
C LEU A 33 -3.34 -2.83 9.51
N PHE A 34 -3.28 -1.78 8.70
CA PHE A 34 -3.21 -0.40 9.24
C PHE A 34 -4.42 -0.08 10.11
N ASN A 35 -5.62 -0.44 9.68
CA ASN A 35 -6.85 -0.24 10.47
C ASN A 35 -6.83 -0.99 11.81
N LYS A 36 -6.09 -2.10 11.92
CA LYS A 36 -5.90 -2.83 13.19
C LYS A 36 -4.76 -2.26 14.04
N VAL A 37 -3.64 -1.90 13.42
CA VAL A 37 -2.42 -1.45 14.10
C VAL A 37 -2.57 -0.05 14.68
N ILE A 38 -3.20 0.88 13.96
CA ILE A 38 -3.34 2.27 14.41
C ILE A 38 -4.09 2.37 15.76
N PRO A 39 -5.28 1.74 15.94
CA PRO A 39 -5.96 1.74 17.23
C PRO A 39 -5.15 1.06 18.35
N LEU A 40 -4.47 -0.04 18.03
CA LEU A 40 -3.60 -0.76 18.97
C LEU A 40 -2.45 0.14 19.45
N PHE A 41 -1.86 0.88 18.53
CA PHE A 41 -0.78 1.82 18.83
C PHE A 41 -1.24 2.90 19.82
N PHE A 42 -2.42 3.50 19.59
CA PHE A 42 -2.99 4.48 20.52
C PHE A 42 -3.36 3.90 21.89
N LYS A 43 -3.64 2.59 22.00
CA LYS A 43 -3.86 1.92 23.29
C LYS A 43 -2.55 1.57 24.02
N VAL A 44 -1.53 1.14 23.27
CA VAL A 44 -0.26 0.65 23.83
C VAL A 44 0.67 1.79 24.21
N LEU A 45 0.72 2.88 23.45
CA LEU A 45 1.61 4.02 23.70
C LEU A 45 1.41 4.63 25.11
N PRO A 46 0.18 4.89 25.59
CA PRO A 46 -0.04 5.39 26.95
C PRO A 46 0.35 4.38 28.04
N LEU A 47 0.10 3.08 27.80
CA LEU A 47 0.51 2.02 28.73
C LEU A 47 2.03 1.94 28.86
N PHE A 48 2.75 2.05 27.74
CA PHE A 48 4.22 2.09 27.72
C PHE A 48 4.78 3.27 28.52
N ILE A 49 4.20 4.46 28.36
CA ILE A 49 4.60 5.66 29.12
C ILE A 49 4.34 5.45 30.62
N LYS A 50 3.22 4.83 30.98
CA LYS A 50 2.88 4.53 32.39
C LYS A 50 3.76 3.45 33.02
N MET A 51 4.22 2.45 32.25
CA MET A 51 5.10 1.39 32.76
C MET A 51 6.57 1.80 32.84
N LEU A 52 6.98 2.86 32.13
CA LEU A 52 8.34 3.38 32.13
C LEU A 52 8.92 3.52 33.56
N PRO A 53 8.27 4.17 34.53
CA PRO A 53 8.83 4.29 35.89
C PRO A 53 8.86 2.98 36.70
N HIS A 54 8.11 1.94 36.31
CA HIS A 54 7.86 0.76 37.17
C HIS A 54 8.68 -0.49 36.79
N SER A 55 9.36 -0.49 35.64
CA SER A 55 10.04 -1.68 35.10
C SER A 55 11.53 -1.44 34.87
N ILE A 56 12.35 -1.60 35.91
CA ILE A 56 13.80 -1.37 35.88
C ILE A 56 14.52 -2.28 34.86
N MET A 57 14.13 -3.57 34.76
CA MET A 57 14.79 -4.51 33.84
C MET A 57 14.37 -4.35 32.37
N GLN A 58 13.13 -3.92 32.11
CA GLN A 58 12.60 -3.73 30.75
C GLN A 58 12.86 -2.31 30.23
N LEU A 59 13.18 -1.36 31.12
CA LEU A 59 13.43 0.05 30.83
C LEU A 59 14.32 0.29 29.61
N PRO A 60 15.50 -0.37 29.47
CA PRO A 60 16.41 -0.08 28.37
C PRO A 60 15.81 -0.42 27.00
N LEU A 61 14.94 -1.44 26.96
CA LEU A 61 14.28 -1.90 25.76
C LEU A 61 13.09 -0.99 25.41
N LEU A 62 12.31 -0.57 26.42
CA LEU A 62 11.22 0.39 26.27
C LEU A 62 11.72 1.77 25.77
N ILE A 63 12.82 2.28 26.33
CA ILE A 63 13.45 3.55 25.91
C ILE A 63 13.93 3.48 24.46
N LYS A 64 14.41 2.32 23.99
CA LYS A 64 14.80 2.13 22.59
C LYS A 64 13.61 2.03 21.64
N MET A 65 12.52 1.39 22.06
CA MET A 65 11.34 1.18 21.22
C MET A 65 10.44 2.42 21.11
N LEU A 66 10.29 3.20 22.18
CA LEU A 66 9.35 4.34 22.22
C LEU A 66 9.62 5.38 21.11
N PRO A 67 10.88 5.82 20.85
CA PRO A 67 11.18 6.74 19.76
C PRO A 67 10.88 6.15 18.38
N LEU A 68 11.07 4.84 18.20
CA LEU A 68 10.80 4.15 16.94
C LEU A 68 9.30 4.07 16.67
N LEU A 69 8.51 3.76 17.70
CA LEU A 69 7.06 3.82 17.66
C LEU A 69 6.59 5.23 17.29
N ILE A 70 7.05 6.26 17.99
CA ILE A 70 6.67 7.67 17.73
C ILE A 70 7.04 8.09 16.29
N LYS A 71 8.19 7.64 15.76
CA LYS A 71 8.59 7.91 14.37
C LYS A 71 7.73 7.17 13.34
N MET A 72 7.27 5.96 13.65
CA MET A 72 6.41 5.20 12.74
C MET A 72 5.01 5.80 12.61
N LEU A 73 4.43 6.32 13.70
CA LEU A 73 3.04 6.77 13.70
C LEU A 73 2.72 7.84 12.62
N PRO A 74 3.51 8.93 12.45
CA PRO A 74 3.32 9.89 11.37
C PRO A 74 3.43 9.26 9.98
N LEU A 75 4.30 8.26 9.82
CA LEU A 75 4.49 7.57 8.55
C LEU A 75 3.26 6.73 8.20
N LEU A 76 2.70 6.01 9.17
CA LEU A 76 1.44 5.27 9.01
C LEU A 76 0.29 6.21 8.61
N ILE A 77 0.15 7.34 9.31
CA ILE A 77 -0.89 8.35 9.05
C ILE A 77 -0.72 8.99 7.66
N LYS A 78 0.52 9.20 7.19
CA LYS A 78 0.79 9.77 5.86
C LYS A 78 0.53 8.76 4.74
N VAL A 79 0.85 7.48 4.97
CA VAL A 79 0.74 6.42 3.97
C VAL A 79 -0.72 5.96 3.81
N LEU A 80 -1.49 5.86 4.89
CA LEU A 80 -2.87 5.35 4.84
C LEU A 80 -3.78 6.10 3.84
N PRO A 81 -3.81 7.45 3.77
CA PRO A 81 -4.60 8.18 2.79
C PRO A 81 -4.17 7.94 1.35
N LEU A 82 -2.86 7.74 1.10
CA LEU A 82 -2.37 7.37 -0.24
C LEU A 82 -2.94 6.02 -0.65
N PHE A 83 -2.98 5.06 0.27
CA PHE A 83 -3.59 3.77 0.02
C PHE A 83 -5.09 3.90 -0.29
N ILE A 84 -5.83 4.65 0.53
CA ILE A 84 -7.27 4.87 0.30
C ILE A 84 -7.53 5.54 -1.06
N LYS A 85 -6.68 6.47 -1.50
CA LYS A 85 -6.81 7.14 -2.81
C LYS A 85 -6.47 6.24 -4.00
N MET A 86 -5.46 5.37 -3.87
CA MET A 86 -4.99 4.51 -4.97
C MET A 86 -5.94 3.33 -5.22
N LEU A 87 -6.52 2.74 -4.17
CA LEU A 87 -7.41 1.57 -4.28
C LEU A 87 -8.58 1.74 -5.28
N PRO A 88 -9.38 2.83 -5.24
CA PRO A 88 -10.46 3.04 -6.21
C PRO A 88 -9.93 3.30 -7.63
N LEU A 89 -8.72 3.84 -7.76
CA LEU A 89 -8.04 4.06 -9.04
C LEU A 89 -7.66 2.72 -9.68
N PHE A 90 -7.08 1.80 -8.90
CA PHE A 90 -6.83 0.43 -9.30
C PHE A 90 -8.11 -0.30 -9.75
N ASN A 91 -9.18 -0.21 -8.95
CA ASN A 91 -10.46 -0.85 -9.25
C ASN A 91 -11.14 -0.29 -10.51
N LYS A 92 -10.87 0.97 -10.88
CA LYS A 92 -11.36 1.57 -12.13
C LYS A 92 -10.49 1.20 -13.33
N VAL A 93 -9.17 1.27 -13.20
CA VAL A 93 -8.24 1.09 -14.33
C VAL A 93 -8.13 -0.37 -14.74
N LEU A 94 -8.10 -1.30 -13.78
CA LEU A 94 -7.96 -2.73 -14.05
C LEU A 94 -9.04 -3.31 -15.01
N PRO A 95 -10.35 -3.09 -14.79
CA PRO A 95 -11.37 -3.62 -15.69
C PRO A 95 -11.32 -2.96 -17.07
N ILE A 96 -11.09 -1.64 -17.16
CA ILE A 96 -10.92 -0.94 -18.44
C ILE A 96 -9.75 -1.54 -19.22
N PHE A 97 -8.65 -1.81 -18.52
CA PHE A 97 -7.46 -2.40 -19.10
C PHE A 97 -7.72 -3.81 -19.65
N ILE A 98 -8.39 -4.67 -18.86
CA ILE A 98 -8.77 -6.02 -19.28
C ILE A 98 -9.71 -5.99 -20.48
N MET A 99 -10.63 -5.02 -20.53
CA MET A 99 -11.63 -4.91 -21.58
C MET A 99 -11.06 -4.35 -22.91
N GLN A 100 -10.06 -3.48 -22.84
CA GLN A 100 -9.44 -2.90 -24.04
C GLN A 100 -8.29 -3.76 -24.61
N LEU A 101 -7.64 -4.60 -23.79
CA LEU A 101 -6.53 -5.47 -24.23
C LEU A 101 -6.84 -6.31 -25.48
N PRO A 102 -8.00 -6.99 -25.61
CA PRO A 102 -8.33 -7.77 -26.80
C PRO A 102 -8.48 -6.88 -28.04
N HIS A 103 -9.08 -5.70 -27.88
CA HIS A 103 -9.29 -4.75 -28.98
C HIS A 103 -7.95 -4.23 -29.52
N TYR A 104 -6.98 -4.00 -28.63
CA TYR A 104 -5.62 -3.61 -29.04
C TYR A 104 -4.85 -4.71 -29.75
N ILE A 105 -5.01 -5.97 -29.32
CA ILE A 105 -4.37 -7.12 -29.99
C ILE A 105 -4.91 -7.28 -31.41
N MET A 106 -6.21 -7.04 -31.63
CA MET A 106 -6.84 -7.12 -32.95
C MET A 106 -6.44 -5.97 -33.91
N GLN A 107 -6.02 -4.82 -33.39
CA GLN A 107 -5.59 -3.66 -34.19
C GLN A 107 -4.11 -3.67 -34.55
N LEU A 108 -3.34 -4.65 -34.07
CA LEU A 108 -1.93 -4.80 -34.41
C LEU A 108 -1.82 -5.37 -35.84
N PRO A 109 -1.24 -4.65 -36.81
CA PRO A 109 -0.93 -5.25 -38.10
C PRO A 109 0.11 -6.37 -37.89
N LEU A 110 -0.11 -7.51 -38.55
CA LEU A 110 0.81 -8.67 -38.58
C LEU A 110 2.23 -8.25 -38.98
#